data_AF-A0A1F7KEI3-F1
#
_entry.id   AF-A0A1F7KEI3-F1
#
_cell.length_a   1.000
_cell.length_b   1.000
_cell.length_c   1.000
_cell.angle_alpha   90.00
_cell.angle_beta   90.00
_cell.angle_gamma   90.00
#
_symmetry.space_group_name_H-M   'P 1'
#
loop_
_entity.id
_entity.type
_entity.pdbx_description
1 polymer ?
#
loop_
_entity_poly.entity_id
_entity_poly.type
_entity_poly.pdbx_seq_one_letter_code
_entity_poly.pdbx_strand_id
1 'polypeptide(L)'
;MQPIKLLNYSLNFVDFEDILERIKKGVLSKGEFCQIISLNPENLMIMTRQKEFEKLVLSSQTLIVDGVGIVLAARLLTGTSLRRLPGVELMDRLIAYAAQHSLRCLLIGGDANLAELTAKCYSRRYPELKIQGLQAIDDIKQPKDHEILRLKQIVRTSKPCLVFVAFGSPAQELWIQANQELFKGCLVVGVGGGFAMNSGLLPRAPKVMQRLGLEWLYRLIRQPWRLGRQLKLISFLILVIKAKFKRS
;
A
#
# COMPACT_ATOMS: atom_id res chain seq x y z
N MET A 1 -7.91 -14.35 -10.76
CA MET A 1 -8.35 -15.24 -9.65
C MET A 1 -9.85 -15.07 -9.40
N GLN A 2 -10.52 -16.07 -8.83
CA GLN A 2 -11.93 -15.93 -8.42
C GLN A 2 -12.05 -14.99 -7.19
N PRO A 3 -13.18 -14.26 -7.06
CA PRO A 3 -13.43 -13.42 -5.89
C PRO A 3 -13.42 -14.21 -4.58
N ILE A 4 -12.77 -13.67 -3.55
CA ILE A 4 -12.72 -14.28 -2.22
C ILE A 4 -13.70 -13.58 -1.30
N LYS A 5 -14.59 -14.36 -0.68
CA LYS A 5 -15.58 -13.86 0.27
C LYS A 5 -14.98 -13.66 1.66
N LEU A 6 -14.56 -12.42 1.96
CA LEU A 6 -14.08 -12.00 3.27
C LEU A 6 -15.15 -11.20 4.01
N LEU A 7 -15.65 -11.73 5.13
CA LEU A 7 -16.79 -11.17 5.87
C LEU A 7 -18.01 -10.98 4.93
N ASN A 8 -18.43 -9.73 4.70
CA ASN A 8 -19.54 -9.36 3.82
C ASN A 8 -19.08 -8.92 2.43
N TYR A 9 -17.79 -9.05 2.12
CA TYR A 9 -17.18 -8.52 0.90
C TYR A 9 -16.73 -9.64 -0.02
N SER A 10 -16.89 -9.41 -1.33
CA SER A 10 -16.34 -10.26 -2.39
C SER A 10 -15.19 -9.50 -3.04
N LEU A 11 -13.95 -9.92 -2.77
CA LEU A 11 -12.75 -9.16 -3.14
C LEU A 11 -11.88 -9.95 -4.12
N ASN A 12 -11.42 -9.29 -5.18
CA ASN A 12 -10.49 -9.84 -6.16
C ASN A 12 -9.08 -9.35 -5.84
N PHE A 13 -8.21 -10.29 -5.47
CA PHE A 13 -6.79 -10.00 -5.25
C PHE A 13 -5.98 -10.28 -6.50
N VAL A 14 -4.96 -9.46 -6.70
CA VAL A 14 -3.98 -9.61 -7.77
C VAL A 14 -2.63 -9.99 -7.18
N ASP A 15 -1.80 -10.64 -7.99
CA ASP A 15 -0.40 -10.90 -7.66
C ASP A 15 0.54 -9.86 -8.30
N PHE A 16 1.84 -10.12 -8.22
CA PHE A 16 2.82 -9.20 -8.79
C PHE A 16 2.86 -9.22 -10.32
N GLU A 17 2.62 -10.36 -10.95
CA GLU A 17 2.64 -10.47 -12.40
C GLU A 17 1.45 -9.71 -13.00
N ASP A 18 0.28 -9.81 -12.37
CA ASP A 18 -0.89 -8.99 -12.71
C ASP A 18 -0.56 -7.48 -12.64
N ILE A 19 0.21 -7.05 -11.63
CA ILE A 19 0.63 -5.64 -11.48
C ILE A 19 1.58 -5.24 -12.62
N LEU A 20 2.55 -6.10 -12.96
CA LEU A 20 3.45 -5.84 -14.09
C LEU A 20 2.70 -5.74 -15.41
N GLU A 21 1.69 -6.59 -15.63
CA GLU A 21 0.83 -6.50 -16.81
C GLU A 21 0.08 -5.16 -16.86
N ARG A 22 -0.46 -4.70 -15.74
CA ARG A 22 -1.14 -3.39 -15.64
C ARG A 22 -0.20 -2.24 -15.94
N ILE A 23 1.05 -2.30 -15.48
CA ILE A 23 2.07 -1.30 -15.83
C ILE A 23 2.29 -1.30 -17.34
N LYS A 24 2.52 -2.47 -17.95
CA LYS A 24 2.82 -2.57 -19.38
C LYS A 24 1.64 -2.14 -20.25
N LYS A 25 0.48 -2.77 -20.07
CA LYS A 25 -0.70 -2.64 -20.97
C LYS A 25 -1.58 -1.42 -20.66
N GLY A 26 -1.66 -1.00 -19.40
CA GLY A 26 -2.51 0.10 -18.97
C GLY A 26 -1.72 1.40 -18.84
N VAL A 27 -0.79 1.43 -17.88
CA VAL A 27 -0.06 2.65 -17.51
C VAL A 27 0.81 3.15 -18.66
N LEU A 28 1.68 2.29 -19.20
CA LEU A 28 2.65 2.68 -20.24
C LEU A 28 2.01 2.78 -21.63
N SER A 29 1.17 1.82 -22.03
CA SER A 29 0.58 1.82 -23.39
C SER A 29 -0.61 2.77 -23.55
N LYS A 30 -1.44 2.96 -22.51
CA LYS A 30 -2.71 3.71 -22.63
C LYS A 30 -2.74 4.97 -21.78
N GLY A 31 -1.74 5.22 -20.95
CA GLY A 31 -1.75 6.37 -20.02
C GLY A 31 -2.82 6.23 -18.93
N GLU A 32 -3.24 5.00 -18.61
CA GLU A 32 -4.24 4.76 -17.57
C GLU A 32 -3.66 5.01 -16.18
N PHE A 33 -4.49 5.59 -15.30
CA PHE A 33 -4.21 5.64 -13.87
C PHE A 33 -4.48 4.27 -13.24
N CYS A 34 -3.57 3.79 -12.39
CA CYS A 34 -3.74 2.54 -11.68
C CYS A 34 -3.43 2.72 -10.19
N GLN A 35 -4.44 2.62 -9.33
CA GLN A 35 -4.25 2.61 -7.89
C GLN A 35 -4.12 1.17 -7.36
N ILE A 36 -3.10 0.93 -6.54
CA ILE A 36 -2.97 -0.29 -5.74
C ILE A 36 -3.40 -0.02 -4.30
N ILE A 37 -4.30 -0.87 -3.78
CA ILE A 37 -4.72 -0.83 -2.38
C ILE A 37 -4.20 -2.08 -1.66
N SER A 38 -3.39 -1.86 -0.64
CA SER A 38 -2.82 -2.91 0.21
C SER A 38 -3.78 -3.26 1.33
N LEU A 39 -4.51 -4.38 1.23
CA LEU A 39 -5.48 -4.77 2.25
C LEU A 39 -4.84 -5.54 3.40
N ASN A 40 -5.10 -5.06 4.60
CA ASN A 40 -4.78 -5.71 5.87
C ASN A 40 -6.05 -5.73 6.75
N PRO A 41 -6.03 -6.42 7.91
CA PRO A 41 -7.21 -6.49 8.78
C PRO A 41 -7.73 -5.14 9.25
N GLU A 42 -6.86 -4.15 9.47
CA GLU A 42 -7.28 -2.80 9.86
C GLU A 42 -8.10 -2.13 8.76
N ASN A 43 -7.70 -2.29 7.50
CA ASN A 43 -8.45 -1.77 6.34
C ASN A 43 -9.85 -2.40 6.24
N LEU A 44 -9.98 -3.72 6.44
CA LEU A 44 -11.29 -4.37 6.47
C LEU A 44 -12.18 -3.83 7.61
N MET A 45 -11.60 -3.56 8.79
CA MET A 45 -12.35 -2.92 9.88
C MET A 45 -12.78 -1.49 9.53
N ILE A 46 -11.92 -0.72 8.86
CA ILE A 46 -12.26 0.63 8.39
C ILE A 46 -13.41 0.58 7.39
N MET A 47 -13.42 -0.36 6.44
CA MET A 47 -14.53 -0.54 5.48
C MET A 47 -15.88 -0.72 6.18
N THR A 48 -15.93 -1.45 7.30
CA THR A 48 -17.20 -1.64 8.03
C THR A 48 -17.74 -0.35 8.68
N ARG A 49 -16.90 0.68 8.84
CA ARG A 49 -17.24 1.92 9.56
C ARG A 49 -17.26 3.16 8.66
N GLN A 50 -16.54 3.13 7.54
CA GLN A 50 -16.38 4.27 6.64
C GLN A 50 -16.85 3.91 5.22
N LYS A 51 -18.02 4.41 4.86
CA LYS A 51 -18.69 4.11 3.57
C LYS A 51 -17.91 4.57 2.35
N GLU A 52 -17.19 5.68 2.46
CA GLU A 52 -16.38 6.18 1.35
C GLU A 52 -15.21 5.24 1.03
N PHE A 53 -14.47 4.81 2.05
CA PHE A 53 -13.38 3.85 1.91
C PHE A 53 -13.86 2.48 1.44
N GLU A 54 -15.01 2.02 1.96
CA GLU A 54 -15.68 0.79 1.50
C GLU A 54 -15.95 0.84 -0.02
N LYS A 55 -16.57 1.94 -0.50
CA LYS A 55 -16.85 2.12 -1.94
C LYS A 55 -15.57 2.11 -2.77
N LEU A 56 -14.52 2.81 -2.33
CA LEU A 56 -13.24 2.84 -3.03
C LEU A 56 -12.61 1.45 -3.13
N VAL A 57 -12.58 0.69 -2.04
CA VAL A 57 -11.99 -0.66 -2.06
C VAL A 57 -12.78 -1.59 -2.99
N LEU A 58 -14.12 -1.51 -2.98
CA LEU A 58 -14.97 -2.36 -3.81
C LEU A 58 -14.92 -2.01 -5.31
N SER A 59 -14.61 -0.76 -5.66
CA SER A 59 -14.42 -0.34 -7.06
C SER A 59 -12.99 -0.55 -7.57
N SER A 60 -12.03 -0.77 -6.66
CA SER A 60 -10.62 -0.95 -7.03
C SER A 60 -10.37 -2.26 -7.77
N GLN A 61 -9.59 -2.18 -8.85
CA GLN A 61 -9.23 -3.34 -9.66
C GLN A 61 -7.92 -4.01 -9.19
N THR A 62 -7.16 -3.36 -8.31
CA THR A 62 -5.79 -3.78 -7.96
C THR A 62 -5.64 -3.84 -6.45
N LEU A 63 -6.24 -4.87 -5.86
CA LEU A 63 -6.13 -5.17 -4.42
C LEU A 63 -5.02 -6.19 -4.19
N ILE A 64 -4.14 -5.93 -3.22
CA ILE A 64 -3.11 -6.89 -2.80
C ILE A 64 -3.33 -7.32 -1.34
N VAL A 65 -2.83 -8.50 -1.01
CA VAL A 65 -2.91 -9.09 0.34
C VAL A 65 -1.67 -8.69 1.14
N ASP A 66 -1.78 -7.69 2.01
CA ASP A 66 -0.65 -7.21 2.81
C ASP A 66 -0.51 -7.97 4.14
N GLY A 67 -1.62 -8.11 4.88
CA GLY A 67 -1.62 -8.65 6.24
C GLY A 67 -1.91 -10.15 6.35
N VAL A 68 -1.22 -10.83 7.29
CA VAL A 68 -1.45 -12.25 7.63
C VAL A 68 -2.89 -12.55 8.03
N GLY A 69 -3.53 -11.60 8.72
CA GLY A 69 -4.93 -11.77 9.11
C GLY A 69 -5.87 -11.94 7.92
N ILE A 70 -5.56 -11.33 6.75
CA ILE A 70 -6.34 -11.54 5.52
C ILE A 70 -6.17 -12.96 5.00
N VAL A 71 -4.94 -13.48 4.98
CA VAL A 71 -4.66 -14.86 4.58
C VAL A 71 -5.37 -15.85 5.51
N LEU A 72 -5.29 -15.62 6.82
CA LEU A 72 -5.96 -16.47 7.80
C LEU A 72 -7.48 -16.41 7.64
N ALA A 73 -8.05 -15.23 7.43
CA ALA A 73 -9.48 -15.06 7.22
C ALA A 73 -9.97 -15.78 5.95
N ALA A 74 -9.24 -15.65 4.84
CA ALA A 74 -9.56 -16.39 3.61
C ALA A 74 -9.53 -17.91 3.84
N ARG A 75 -8.46 -18.41 4.48
CA ARG A 75 -8.33 -19.84 4.77
C ARG A 75 -9.46 -20.35 5.68
N LEU A 76 -9.83 -19.59 6.71
CA LEU A 76 -10.88 -19.99 7.67
C LEU A 76 -12.30 -19.90 7.09
N LEU A 77 -12.58 -18.91 6.23
CA LEU A 77 -13.93 -18.63 5.72
C LEU A 77 -14.25 -19.30 4.38
N THR A 78 -13.23 -19.58 3.56
CA THR A 78 -13.42 -20.13 2.20
C THR A 78 -12.52 -21.32 1.90
N GLY A 79 -11.61 -21.70 2.80
CA GLY A 79 -10.60 -22.73 2.54
C GLY A 79 -9.49 -22.29 1.58
N THR A 80 -9.53 -21.06 1.07
CA THR A 80 -8.59 -20.57 0.05
C THR A 80 -7.28 -20.13 0.69
N SER A 81 -6.16 -20.61 0.15
CA SER A 81 -4.83 -20.15 0.55
C SER A 81 -4.41 -18.94 -0.30
N LEU A 82 -4.31 -17.77 0.35
CA LEU A 82 -3.82 -16.55 -0.28
C LEU A 82 -2.31 -16.37 -0.06
N ARG A 83 -1.62 -15.92 -1.11
CA ARG A 83 -0.22 -15.48 -1.00
C ARG A 83 -0.18 -14.03 -0.56
N ARG A 84 0.64 -13.70 0.44
CA ARG A 84 0.92 -12.32 0.83
C ARG A 84 1.80 -11.64 -0.22
N LEU A 85 1.51 -10.37 -0.45
CA LEU A 85 2.34 -9.41 -1.14
C LEU A 85 2.34 -8.11 -0.31
N PRO A 86 3.20 -8.01 0.72
CA PRO A 86 3.22 -6.85 1.60
C PRO A 86 3.57 -5.57 0.83
N GLY A 87 2.96 -4.44 1.18
CA GLY A 87 3.20 -3.17 0.45
C GLY A 87 4.68 -2.75 0.44
N VAL A 88 5.40 -3.07 1.52
CA VAL A 88 6.84 -2.82 1.65
C VAL A 88 7.67 -3.67 0.69
N GLU A 89 7.29 -4.94 0.52
CA GLU A 89 7.93 -5.87 -0.43
C GLU A 89 7.58 -5.49 -1.86
N LEU A 90 6.33 -5.13 -2.12
CA LEU A 90 5.88 -4.64 -3.42
C LEU A 90 6.68 -3.41 -3.85
N MET A 91 6.89 -2.46 -2.95
CA MET A 91 7.71 -1.27 -3.23
C MET A 91 9.13 -1.63 -3.67
N ASP A 92 9.81 -2.53 -2.95
CA ASP A 92 11.16 -2.98 -3.33
C ASP A 92 11.18 -3.61 -4.72
N ARG A 93 10.22 -4.49 -5.01
CA ARG A 93 10.13 -5.21 -6.29
C ARG A 93 9.82 -4.26 -7.44
N LEU A 94 8.91 -3.32 -7.23
CA LEU A 94 8.55 -2.30 -8.22
C LEU A 94 9.71 -1.34 -8.48
N ILE A 95 10.47 -0.95 -7.46
CA ILE A 95 11.66 -0.10 -7.65
C ILE A 95 12.76 -0.85 -8.39
N ALA A 96 12.99 -2.13 -8.07
CA ALA A 96 13.93 -2.96 -8.82
C ALA A 96 13.53 -3.07 -10.30
N TYR A 97 12.25 -3.30 -10.57
CA TYR A 97 11.69 -3.30 -11.93
C TYR A 97 11.87 -1.94 -12.61
N ALA A 98 11.62 -0.83 -11.91
CA ALA A 98 11.81 0.51 -12.44
C ALA A 98 13.27 0.79 -12.81
N ALA A 99 14.23 0.35 -12.00
CA ALA A 99 15.65 0.49 -12.28
C ALA A 99 16.04 -0.27 -13.56
N GLN A 100 15.52 -1.49 -13.75
CA GLN A 100 15.79 -2.30 -14.94
C GLN A 100 15.16 -1.71 -16.22
N HIS A 101 14.02 -1.04 -16.09
CA HIS A 101 13.24 -0.53 -17.23
C HIS A 101 13.31 1.00 -17.39
N SER A 102 14.25 1.66 -16.71
CA SER A 102 14.41 3.13 -16.74
C SER A 102 13.13 3.92 -16.40
N LEU A 103 12.27 3.35 -15.57
CA LEU A 103 11.02 3.99 -15.14
C LEU A 103 11.31 5.01 -14.04
N ARG A 104 10.59 6.13 -14.09
CA ARG A 104 10.72 7.20 -13.11
C ARG A 104 9.84 6.94 -11.91
N CYS A 105 10.38 7.12 -10.71
CA CYS A 105 9.71 6.91 -9.44
C CYS A 105 9.56 8.21 -8.66
N LEU A 106 8.41 8.37 -7.99
CA LEU A 106 8.13 9.50 -7.09
C LEU A 106 7.65 8.97 -5.74
N LEU A 107 8.25 9.44 -4.65
CA LEU A 107 7.89 9.09 -3.28
C LEU A 107 7.29 10.32 -2.61
N ILE A 108 6.07 10.20 -2.10
CA ILE A 108 5.26 11.31 -1.57
C ILE A 108 4.92 11.02 -0.11
N GLY A 109 5.17 11.97 0.77
CA GLY A 109 4.79 11.90 2.18
C GLY A 109 5.82 11.23 3.08
N GLY A 110 5.40 10.98 4.31
CA GLY A 110 6.31 10.57 5.39
C GLY A 110 6.98 11.79 6.02
N ASP A 111 6.88 11.87 7.35
CA ASP A 111 7.37 13.00 8.13
C ASP A 111 8.89 13.12 8.08
N ALA A 112 9.42 14.31 8.40
CA ALA A 112 10.85 14.55 8.60
C ALA A 112 11.74 14.12 7.40
N ASN A 113 11.31 14.46 6.19
CA ASN A 113 12.02 14.16 4.92
C ASN A 113 12.21 12.65 4.64
N LEU A 114 11.29 11.82 5.12
CA LEU A 114 11.44 10.37 5.02
C LEU A 114 11.37 9.86 3.57
N ALA A 115 10.56 10.49 2.71
CA ALA A 115 10.54 10.19 1.28
C ALA A 115 11.90 10.46 0.63
N GLU A 116 12.52 11.60 0.93
CA GLU A 116 13.82 12.04 0.41
C GLU A 116 14.94 11.09 0.86
N LEU A 117 14.95 10.70 2.14
CA LEU A 117 15.88 9.71 2.67
C LEU A 117 15.71 8.36 1.97
N THR A 118 14.47 7.91 1.80
CA THR A 118 14.16 6.65 1.11
C THR A 118 14.61 6.68 -0.35
N ALA A 119 14.37 7.78 -1.06
CA ALA A 119 14.85 7.98 -2.42
C ALA A 119 16.38 7.90 -2.49
N LYS A 120 17.11 8.57 -1.58
CA LYS A 120 18.58 8.49 -1.49
C LYS A 120 19.07 7.06 -1.26
N CYS A 121 18.42 6.29 -0.40
CA CYS A 121 18.76 4.88 -0.17
C CYS A 121 18.64 4.05 -1.46
N TYR A 122 17.56 4.23 -2.22
CA TYR A 122 17.37 3.53 -3.49
C TYR A 122 18.32 4.02 -4.58
N SER A 123 18.60 5.32 -4.69
CA SER A 123 19.60 5.84 -5.64
C SER A 123 20.99 5.28 -5.37
N ARG A 124 21.38 5.08 -4.11
CA ARG A 124 22.65 4.40 -3.78
C ARG A 124 22.68 2.94 -4.22
N ARG A 125 21.54 2.26 -4.14
CA ARG A 125 21.39 0.85 -4.54
C ARG A 125 21.26 0.68 -6.06
N TYR A 126 20.67 1.65 -6.74
CA TYR A 126 20.42 1.66 -8.18
C TYR A 126 20.83 3.03 -8.75
N PRO A 127 22.12 3.21 -9.13
CA PRO A 127 22.63 4.52 -9.54
C PRO A 127 21.89 5.15 -10.74
N GLU A 128 21.42 4.33 -11.68
CA GLU A 128 20.69 4.77 -12.88
C GLU A 128 19.19 5.03 -12.62
N LEU A 129 18.69 4.73 -11.42
CA LEU A 129 17.29 4.89 -11.09
C LEU A 129 16.92 6.37 -10.96
N LYS A 130 15.96 6.80 -11.76
CA LYS A 130 15.35 8.14 -11.67
C LYS A 130 14.28 8.12 -10.58
N ILE A 131 14.67 8.46 -9.36
CA ILE A 131 13.78 8.48 -8.19
C ILE A 131 13.88 9.82 -7.46
N GLN A 132 12.73 10.39 -7.10
CA GLN A 132 12.65 11.59 -6.28
C GLN A 132 11.74 11.36 -5.07
N GLY A 133 12.12 11.90 -3.92
CA GLY A 133 11.27 11.96 -2.74
C GLY A 133 10.79 13.38 -2.46
N LEU A 134 9.58 13.53 -1.94
CA LEU A 134 9.03 14.76 -1.40
C LEU A 134 8.10 14.48 -0.22
N GLN A 135 8.18 15.29 0.82
CA GLN A 135 7.13 15.32 1.86
C GLN A 135 5.76 15.70 1.27
N ALA A 136 5.75 16.61 0.29
CA ALA A 136 4.59 17.11 -0.47
C ALA A 136 3.53 17.89 0.32
N ILE A 137 3.00 17.32 1.39
CA ILE A 137 1.87 17.84 2.16
C ILE A 137 2.19 17.65 3.65
N ASP A 138 2.17 18.74 4.42
CA ASP A 138 2.43 18.69 5.86
C ASP A 138 1.30 18.03 6.64
N ASP A 139 0.05 18.42 6.36
CA ASP A 139 -1.15 17.81 6.93
C ASP A 139 -2.13 17.45 5.82
N ILE A 140 -2.29 16.15 5.58
CA ILE A 140 -3.19 15.63 4.54
C ILE A 140 -4.66 15.98 4.79
N LYS A 141 -5.04 16.30 6.03
CA LYS A 141 -6.40 16.73 6.38
C LYS A 141 -6.64 18.20 6.07
N GLN A 142 -5.58 19.00 6.01
CA GLN A 142 -5.62 20.43 5.74
C GLN A 142 -4.51 20.82 4.75
N PRO A 143 -4.54 20.27 3.52
CA PRO A 143 -3.52 20.57 2.53
C PRO A 143 -3.61 22.04 2.14
N LYS A 144 -2.46 22.72 2.08
CA LYS A 144 -2.38 24.12 1.67
C LYS A 144 -2.32 24.21 0.15
N ASP A 145 -2.95 25.23 -0.44
CA ASP A 145 -3.02 25.36 -1.91
C ASP A 145 -1.65 25.36 -2.59
N HIS A 146 -0.65 26.02 -1.98
CA HIS A 146 0.71 26.07 -2.51
C HIS A 146 1.40 24.69 -2.49
N GLU A 147 1.09 23.82 -1.52
CA GLU A 147 1.60 22.44 -1.45
C GLU A 147 1.06 21.63 -2.63
N ILE A 148 -0.25 21.73 -2.88
CA ILE A 148 -0.92 21.05 -3.99
C ILE A 148 -0.41 21.55 -5.34
N LEU A 149 -0.24 22.87 -5.51
CA LEU A 149 0.33 23.45 -6.73
C LEU A 149 1.76 22.98 -6.98
N ARG A 150 2.61 22.97 -5.94
CA ARG A 150 3.99 22.49 -6.02
C ARG A 150 4.03 21.00 -6.40
N LEU A 151 3.21 20.17 -5.77
CA LEU A 151 3.10 18.76 -6.08
C LEU A 151 2.65 18.56 -7.55
N LYS A 152 1.64 19.29 -8.01
CA LYS A 152 1.17 19.24 -9.40
C LYS A 152 2.29 19.57 -10.38
N GLN A 153 3.07 20.61 -10.09
CA GLN A 153 4.22 20.98 -10.92
C GLN A 153 5.27 19.88 -10.96
N ILE A 154 5.62 19.28 -9.81
CA ILE A 154 6.60 18.20 -9.71
C ILE A 154 6.14 16.97 -10.50
N VAL A 155 4.89 16.53 -10.35
CA VAL A 155 4.37 15.37 -11.10
C VAL A 155 4.40 15.64 -12.61
N ARG A 156 4.01 16.85 -13.03
CA ARG A 156 4.02 17.25 -14.45
C ARG A 156 5.42 17.27 -15.05
N THR A 157 6.43 17.74 -14.31
CA THR A 157 7.81 17.84 -14.81
C THR A 157 8.56 16.52 -14.74
N SER A 158 8.43 15.79 -13.62
CA SER A 158 9.11 14.51 -13.41
C SER A 158 8.50 13.37 -14.23
N LYS A 159 7.20 13.44 -14.55
CA LYS A 159 6.44 12.41 -15.29
C LYS A 159 6.74 11.00 -14.73
N PRO A 160 6.43 10.75 -13.44
CA PRO A 160 6.70 9.46 -12.84
C PRO A 160 5.82 8.38 -13.48
N CYS A 161 6.33 7.17 -13.58
CA CYS A 161 5.52 5.99 -13.90
C CYS A 161 5.02 5.33 -12.60
N LEU A 162 5.86 5.31 -11.57
CA LEU A 162 5.54 4.72 -10.28
C LEU A 162 5.51 5.81 -9.20
N VAL A 163 4.42 5.87 -8.44
CA VAL A 163 4.24 6.81 -7.33
C VAL A 163 3.93 6.04 -6.04
N PHE A 164 4.69 6.31 -4.99
CA PHE A 164 4.51 5.71 -3.67
C PHE A 164 4.06 6.78 -2.69
N VAL A 165 2.97 6.55 -1.96
CA VAL A 165 2.37 7.54 -1.04
C VAL A 165 2.36 7.02 0.39
N ALA A 166 2.82 7.83 1.33
CA ALA A 166 2.99 7.49 2.74
C ALA A 166 2.22 8.42 3.69
N PHE A 167 0.93 8.69 3.42
CA PHE A 167 0.06 9.48 4.31
C PHE A 167 -0.70 8.64 5.36
N GLY A 168 -0.62 7.31 5.24
CA GLY A 168 -1.32 6.38 6.13
C GLY A 168 -2.75 6.09 5.66
N SER A 169 -3.19 4.86 5.91
CA SER A 169 -4.55 4.42 5.58
C SER A 169 -5.57 4.90 6.62
N PRO A 170 -6.79 5.31 6.21
CA PRO A 170 -7.33 5.30 4.84
C PRO A 170 -7.09 6.59 4.04
N ALA A 171 -6.46 7.60 4.66
CA ALA A 171 -6.30 8.93 4.09
C ALA A 171 -5.52 8.91 2.77
N GLN A 172 -4.46 8.10 2.68
CA GLN A 172 -3.67 7.98 1.46
C GLN A 172 -4.51 7.41 0.30
N GLU A 173 -5.33 6.38 0.53
CA GLU A 173 -6.12 5.78 -0.55
C GLU A 173 -7.19 6.75 -1.07
N LEU A 174 -7.89 7.41 -0.15
CA LEU A 174 -8.89 8.42 -0.50
C LEU A 174 -8.26 9.62 -1.21
N TRP A 175 -7.12 10.10 -0.73
CA TRP A 175 -6.41 11.20 -1.35
C TRP A 175 -5.89 10.86 -2.75
N ILE A 176 -5.34 9.66 -2.94
CA ILE A 176 -4.92 9.18 -4.27
C ILE A 176 -6.13 9.16 -5.22
N GLN A 177 -7.26 8.61 -4.79
CA GLN A 177 -8.47 8.55 -5.62
C GLN A 177 -8.99 9.95 -5.97
N ALA A 178 -9.05 10.86 -4.99
CA ALA A 178 -9.48 12.24 -5.21
C ALA A 178 -8.56 13.01 -6.17
N ASN A 179 -7.30 12.59 -6.30
CA ASN A 179 -6.30 13.18 -7.17
C ASN A 179 -5.95 12.29 -8.37
N GLN A 180 -6.80 11.34 -8.77
CA GLN A 180 -6.51 10.39 -9.87
C GLN A 180 -6.10 11.09 -11.18
N GLU A 181 -6.68 12.26 -11.46
CA GLU A 181 -6.37 13.06 -12.66
C GLU A 181 -4.92 13.56 -12.68
N LEU A 182 -4.34 13.84 -11.51
CA LEU A 182 -2.93 14.21 -11.38
C LEU A 182 -2.01 13.03 -11.75
N PHE A 183 -2.49 11.81 -11.54
CA PHE A 183 -1.72 10.58 -11.68
C PHE A 183 -2.08 9.79 -12.95
N LYS A 184 -2.65 10.45 -13.97
CA LYS A 184 -2.81 9.83 -15.29
C LYS A 184 -1.47 9.32 -15.81
N GLY A 185 -1.47 8.10 -16.33
CA GLY A 185 -0.26 7.40 -16.77
C GLY A 185 0.68 6.99 -15.63
N CYS A 186 0.19 6.93 -14.39
CA CYS A 186 0.96 6.46 -13.24
C CYS A 186 0.30 5.23 -12.61
N LEU A 187 1.14 4.33 -12.09
CA LEU A 187 0.77 3.39 -11.05
C LEU A 187 1.05 4.03 -9.68
N VAL A 188 0.04 4.10 -8.82
CA VAL A 188 0.11 4.74 -7.51
C VAL A 188 -0.21 3.73 -6.42
N VAL A 189 0.67 3.61 -5.43
CA VAL A 189 0.48 2.67 -4.31
C VAL A 189 0.63 3.39 -2.97
N GLY A 190 -0.34 3.15 -2.09
CA GLY A 190 -0.24 3.53 -0.69
C GLY A 190 0.67 2.56 0.07
N VAL A 191 1.79 3.06 0.62
CA VAL A 191 2.78 2.25 1.35
C VAL A 191 2.81 2.52 2.85
N GLY A 192 2.09 3.54 3.33
CA GLY A 192 2.03 3.90 4.75
C GLY A 192 3.43 4.02 5.37
N GLY A 193 3.70 3.27 6.45
CA GLY A 193 5.02 3.23 7.10
C GLY A 193 6.13 2.55 6.30
N GLY A 194 5.91 2.20 5.02
CA GLY A 194 6.86 1.56 4.10
C GLY A 194 8.21 2.26 4.02
N PHE A 195 8.21 3.59 3.91
CA PHE A 195 9.43 4.38 3.75
C PHE A 195 10.39 4.22 4.93
N ALA A 196 9.90 4.18 6.17
CA ALA A 196 10.73 4.02 7.37
C ALA A 196 11.48 2.68 7.37
N MET A 197 10.91 1.62 6.80
CA MET A 197 11.59 0.33 6.71
C MET A 197 12.58 0.27 5.56
N ASN A 198 12.23 0.85 4.42
CA ASN A 198 13.06 0.76 3.22
C ASN A 198 14.24 1.74 3.24
N SER A 199 14.12 2.84 3.99
CA SER A 199 15.25 3.72 4.34
C SER A 199 16.20 3.13 5.38
N GLY A 200 15.85 2.00 6.02
CA GLY A 200 16.63 1.40 7.10
C GLY A 200 16.46 2.04 8.47
N LEU A 201 15.63 3.09 8.59
CA LEU A 201 15.32 3.75 9.87
C LEU A 201 14.65 2.80 10.87
N LEU A 202 13.76 1.94 10.37
CA LEU A 202 13.13 0.86 11.13
C LEU A 202 13.61 -0.49 10.63
N PRO A 203 14.27 -1.30 11.47
CA PRO A 203 14.73 -2.61 11.04
C PRO A 203 13.53 -3.51 10.74
N ARG A 204 13.64 -4.34 9.69
CA ARG A 204 12.65 -5.37 9.41
C ARG A 204 12.73 -6.48 10.46
N ALA A 205 11.59 -7.14 10.69
CA ALA A 205 11.56 -8.35 11.50
C ALA A 205 12.46 -9.43 10.86
N PRO A 206 13.08 -10.34 11.63
CA PRO A 206 13.83 -11.47 11.08
C PRO A 206 13.00 -12.27 10.05
N LYS A 207 13.65 -12.83 9.01
CA LYS A 207 12.97 -13.60 7.94
C LYS A 207 12.10 -14.75 8.47
N VAL A 208 12.48 -15.36 9.59
CA VAL A 208 11.67 -16.42 10.24
C VAL A 208 10.37 -15.82 10.77
N MET A 209 10.42 -14.70 11.49
CA MET A 209 9.23 -14.02 11.99
C MET A 209 8.34 -13.52 10.84
N GLN A 210 8.92 -13.01 9.75
CA GLN A 210 8.14 -12.63 8.55
C GLN A 210 7.39 -13.82 7.96
N ARG A 211 8.07 -14.98 7.81
CA ARG A 211 7.49 -16.23 7.30
C ARG A 211 6.39 -16.80 8.20
N LEU A 212 6.57 -16.70 9.51
CA LEU A 212 5.57 -17.08 10.51
C LEU A 212 4.45 -16.06 10.66
N GLY A 213 4.52 -14.91 9.97
CA GLY A 213 3.54 -13.86 10.08
C GLY A 213 3.56 -13.07 11.39
N LEU A 214 4.65 -13.17 12.17
CA LEU A 214 4.86 -12.51 13.47
C LEU A 214 5.47 -11.11 13.35
N GLU A 215 5.47 -10.52 12.15
CA GLU A 215 6.00 -9.20 11.91
C GLU A 215 5.26 -8.11 12.71
N TRP A 216 3.95 -8.29 12.92
CA TRP A 216 3.15 -7.40 13.76
C TRP A 216 3.61 -7.42 15.22
N LEU A 217 3.99 -8.59 15.74
CA LEU A 217 4.48 -8.77 17.12
C LEU A 217 5.86 -8.14 17.29
N TYR A 218 6.76 -8.36 16.33
CA TYR A 218 8.07 -7.70 16.31
C TYR A 218 7.94 -6.17 16.35
N ARG A 219 7.02 -5.61 15.56
CA ARG A 219 6.76 -4.17 15.56
C ARG A 219 6.15 -3.69 16.86
N LEU A 220 5.27 -4.47 17.47
CA LEU A 220 4.68 -4.12 18.76
C LEU A 220 5.74 -3.97 19.84
N ILE A 221 6.67 -4.92 19.91
CA ILE A 221 7.80 -4.89 20.84
C ILE A 221 8.63 -3.61 20.65
N ARG A 222 8.86 -3.20 19.40
CA ARG A 222 9.66 -2.00 19.09
C ARG A 222 8.89 -0.68 19.14
N GLN A 223 7.56 -0.72 19.04
CA GLN A 223 6.69 0.44 18.99
C GLN A 223 5.46 0.20 19.88
N PRO A 224 5.64 0.18 21.21
CA PRO A 224 4.61 -0.22 22.17
C PRO A 224 3.36 0.67 22.10
N TRP A 225 3.49 1.94 21.70
CA TRP A 225 2.35 2.83 21.48
C TRP A 225 1.39 2.35 20.38
N ARG A 226 1.77 1.37 19.55
CA ARG A 226 0.90 0.74 18.56
C ARG A 226 -0.04 -0.33 19.12
N LEU A 227 -0.06 -0.58 20.44
CA LEU A 227 -0.95 -1.56 21.09
C LEU A 227 -2.42 -1.42 20.65
N GLY A 228 -2.93 -0.19 20.55
CA GLY A 228 -4.30 0.06 20.10
C GLY A 228 -4.62 -0.50 18.71
N ARG A 229 -3.63 -0.55 17.80
CA ARG A 229 -3.78 -1.17 16.47
C ARG A 229 -3.85 -2.70 16.56
N GLN A 230 -3.14 -3.29 17.52
CA GLN A 230 -3.14 -4.75 17.72
C GLN A 230 -4.46 -5.25 18.31
N LEU A 231 -5.10 -4.47 19.18
CA LEU A 231 -6.45 -4.78 19.67
C LEU A 231 -7.49 -4.85 18.52
N LYS A 232 -7.31 -4.06 17.45
CA LYS A 232 -8.14 -4.17 16.25
C LYS A 232 -7.92 -5.50 15.52
N LEU A 233 -6.72 -6.08 15.54
CA LEU A 233 -6.47 -7.42 14.98
C LEU A 233 -7.26 -8.49 15.74
N ILE A 234 -7.30 -8.41 17.07
CA ILE A 234 -8.08 -9.33 17.91
C ILE A 234 -9.57 -9.18 17.58
N SER A 235 -10.06 -7.94 17.48
CA SER A 235 -11.44 -7.65 17.10
C SER A 235 -11.78 -8.22 15.71
N PHE A 236 -10.86 -8.08 14.75
CA PHE A 236 -11.00 -8.67 13.42
C PHE A 236 -11.07 -10.20 13.47
N LEU A 237 -10.19 -10.85 14.24
CA LEU A 237 -10.21 -12.31 14.40
C LEU A 237 -11.54 -12.81 14.98
N ILE A 238 -12.08 -12.13 15.99
CA ILE A 238 -13.39 -12.45 16.56
C ILE A 238 -14.49 -12.34 15.51
N LEU A 239 -14.48 -11.30 14.67
CA LEU A 239 -15.45 -11.15 13.58
C LEU A 239 -15.34 -12.26 12.54
N VAL A 240 -14.12 -12.66 12.18
CA VAL A 240 -13.88 -13.79 11.27
C VAL A 240 -14.44 -15.09 11.85
N ILE A 241 -14.18 -15.36 13.13
CA ILE A 241 -14.69 -16.56 13.81
C ILE A 241 -16.22 -16.55 13.85
N LYS A 242 -16.84 -15.43 14.25
CA LYS A 242 -18.30 -15.27 14.26
C LYS A 242 -18.91 -15.46 12.86
N ALA A 243 -18.26 -14.93 11.82
CA ALA A 243 -18.71 -15.08 10.44
C ALA A 243 -18.62 -16.54 9.97
N LYS A 244 -17.62 -17.31 10.43
CA LYS A 244 -17.51 -18.74 10.13
C LYS A 244 -18.68 -19.52 10.72
N PHE A 245 -19.00 -19.30 12.00
CA PHE A 245 -20.12 -19.97 12.67
C PHE A 245 -21.51 -19.58 12.13
N LYS A 246 -21.67 -18.38 11.53
CA LYS A 246 -22.92 -18.01 10.83
C LYS A 246 -23.06 -18.63 9.44
N ARG A 247 -21.97 -19.14 8.84
CA ARG A 247 -21.96 -19.77 7.51
C ARG A 247 -22.00 -21.30 7.57
N SER A 248 -21.70 -21.89 8.73
CA SER A 248 -21.89 -23.32 9.03
C SER A 248 -23.32 -23.56 9.50
#